data_AF-A0A4Q3VMT3-F1
#
_entry.id   AF-A0A4Q3VMT3-F1
#
_cell.length_a   1.000
_cell.length_b   1.000
_cell.length_c   1.000
_cell.angle_alpha   90.00
_cell.angle_beta   90.00
_cell.angle_gamma   90.00
#
_symmetry.space_group_name_H-M   'P 1'
#
loop_
_entity.id
_entity.type
_entity.pdbx_description
1 polymer ?
#
loop_
_entity_poly.entity_id
_entity_poly.type
_entity_poly.pdbx_seq_one_letter_code
_entity_poly.pdbx_strand_id
1 'polypeptide(L)'
;WESLVPNNIDATHTMMKAAAEAGVRRFIFASSVNASLRLDLREQFREEAAPEPTNLYGASKVMGEALGSVFAERGDLSVICLRIGAYQERVPASEWLRPMWLSPRDFNSIARLAIEKEGLRYLVVHAVSNNYPLRMSLVRAREVLGYAPEDNAYAPNVPGTPSP
;
A
#
# COMPACT_ATOMS: atom_id res chain seq x y z
N TRP A 1 1.82 -20.42 -6.60
CA TRP A 1 1.94 -19.83 -7.95
C TRP A 1 0.64 -19.99 -8.71
N GLU A 2 0.13 -21.21 -8.84
CA GLU A 2 -1.11 -21.52 -9.57
C GLU A 2 -2.32 -20.68 -9.16
N SER A 3 -2.49 -20.34 -7.88
CA SER A 3 -3.56 -19.44 -7.43
C SER A 3 -3.27 -17.95 -7.66
N LEU A 4 -2.00 -17.54 -7.74
CA LEU A 4 -1.61 -16.14 -7.91
C LEU A 4 -1.89 -15.65 -9.33
N VAL A 5 -1.74 -16.52 -10.34
CA VAL A 5 -2.02 -16.15 -11.73
C VAL A 5 -3.50 -15.73 -11.91
N PRO A 6 -4.50 -16.59 -11.67
CA PRO A 6 -5.88 -16.21 -11.84
C PRO A 6 -6.32 -15.10 -10.87
N ASN A 7 -5.90 -15.15 -9.60
CA ASN A 7 -6.44 -14.27 -8.57
C ASN A 7 -5.75 -12.90 -8.48
N ASN A 8 -4.48 -12.81 -8.86
CA ASN A 8 -3.71 -11.57 -8.73
C ASN A 8 -3.27 -11.02 -10.08
N ILE A 9 -3.06 -11.85 -11.10
CA ILE A 9 -2.64 -11.39 -12.43
C ILE A 9 -3.88 -11.14 -13.29
N ASP A 10 -4.61 -12.20 -13.61
CA ASP A 10 -5.75 -12.12 -14.54
C ASP A 10 -6.88 -11.29 -13.97
N ALA A 11 -7.23 -11.50 -12.68
CA ALA A 11 -8.27 -10.72 -12.02
C ALA A 11 -7.92 -9.22 -11.95
N THR A 12 -6.67 -8.85 -11.67
CA THR A 12 -6.27 -7.43 -11.61
C THR A 12 -6.43 -6.77 -12.97
N HIS A 13 -5.91 -7.39 -14.04
CA HIS A 13 -6.09 -6.88 -15.40
C HIS A 13 -7.58 -6.78 -15.77
N THR A 14 -8.35 -7.82 -15.49
CA THR A 14 -9.78 -7.89 -15.81
C THR A 14 -10.57 -6.80 -15.09
N MET A 15 -10.31 -6.58 -13.79
CA MET A 15 -10.99 -5.54 -13.01
C MET A 15 -10.63 -4.14 -13.46
N MET A 16 -9.35 -3.86 -13.76
CA MET A 16 -8.96 -2.55 -14.30
C MET A 16 -9.59 -2.30 -15.67
N LYS A 17 -9.57 -3.30 -16.55
CA LYS A 17 -10.23 -3.21 -17.86
C LYS A 17 -11.73 -2.93 -17.72
N ALA A 18 -12.44 -3.71 -16.90
CA ALA A 18 -13.87 -3.53 -16.68
C ALA A 18 -14.18 -2.15 -16.05
N ALA A 19 -13.35 -1.67 -15.12
CA ALA A 19 -13.51 -0.34 -14.54
C ALA A 19 -13.35 0.76 -15.60
N ALA A 20 -12.35 0.65 -16.48
CA ALA A 20 -12.15 1.58 -17.60
C ALA A 20 -13.37 1.59 -18.55
N GLU A 21 -13.84 0.41 -18.97
CA GLU A 21 -15.00 0.26 -19.85
C GLU A 21 -16.30 0.80 -19.23
N ALA A 22 -16.42 0.72 -17.90
CA ALA A 22 -17.55 1.27 -17.16
C ALA A 22 -17.46 2.79 -16.90
N GLY A 23 -16.39 3.45 -17.35
CA GLY A 23 -16.18 4.89 -17.12
C GLY A 23 -15.87 5.25 -15.66
N VAL A 24 -15.34 4.31 -14.88
CA VAL A 24 -14.88 4.58 -13.51
C VAL A 24 -13.73 5.57 -13.57
N ARG A 25 -13.79 6.65 -12.78
CA ARG A 25 -12.75 7.69 -12.81
C ARG A 25 -11.42 7.24 -12.18
N ARG A 26 -11.49 6.37 -11.18
CA ARG A 26 -10.33 5.98 -10.37
C ARG A 26 -10.40 4.55 -9.86
N PHE A 27 -9.28 3.85 -9.94
CA PHE A 27 -9.07 2.52 -9.36
C PHE A 27 -8.05 2.59 -8.21
N ILE A 28 -8.44 2.16 -7.02
CA ILE A 28 -7.52 2.04 -5.87
C ILE A 28 -7.03 0.61 -5.80
N PHE A 29 -5.77 0.39 -6.16
CA PHE A 29 -5.18 -0.94 -6.15
C PHE A 29 -4.58 -1.25 -4.78
N ALA A 30 -5.08 -2.33 -4.16
CA ALA A 30 -4.51 -2.90 -2.95
C ALA A 30 -3.20 -3.64 -3.28
N SER A 31 -2.11 -2.88 -3.35
CA SER A 31 -0.75 -3.42 -3.38
C SER A 31 -0.32 -3.87 -1.97
N SER A 32 0.96 -4.20 -1.79
CA SER A 32 1.51 -4.65 -0.52
C SER A 32 2.90 -4.08 -0.30
N VAL A 33 3.29 -3.89 0.96
CA VAL A 33 4.70 -3.65 1.31
C VAL A 33 5.62 -4.75 0.75
N ASN A 34 5.13 -5.97 0.54
CA ASN A 34 5.89 -7.07 -0.10
C ASN A 34 6.35 -6.76 -1.55
N ALA A 35 5.81 -5.72 -2.19
CA ALA A 35 6.29 -5.26 -3.50
C ALA A 35 7.69 -4.61 -3.42
N SER A 36 8.09 -4.13 -2.24
CA SER A 36 9.37 -3.45 -2.01
C SER A 36 10.04 -3.82 -0.68
N LEU A 37 9.58 -4.88 -0.02
CA LEU A 37 10.08 -5.29 1.30
C LEU A 37 11.39 -6.07 1.14
N ARG A 38 12.51 -5.48 1.56
CA ARG A 38 13.79 -6.17 1.69
C ARG A 38 13.85 -6.96 3.00
N LEU A 39 14.69 -8.00 3.02
CA LEU A 39 14.97 -8.76 4.24
C LEU A 39 15.75 -7.94 5.29
N ASP A 40 16.49 -6.93 4.84
CA ASP A 40 17.23 -6.02 5.73
C ASP A 40 16.46 -4.71 5.92
N LEU A 41 15.85 -4.53 7.09
CA LEU A 41 15.10 -3.33 7.47
C LEU A 41 15.99 -2.23 8.11
N ARG A 42 17.31 -2.22 7.90
CA ARG A 42 18.18 -1.18 8.48
C ARG A 42 18.00 0.18 7.83
N GLU A 43 17.67 0.23 6.55
CA GLU A 43 17.47 1.46 5.77
C GLU A 43 15.98 1.76 5.57
N GLN A 44 15.65 3.05 5.42
CA GLN A 44 14.29 3.47 5.08
C GLN A 44 14.04 3.30 3.58
N PHE A 45 12.96 2.61 3.23
CA PHE A 45 12.57 2.38 1.84
C PHE A 45 11.73 3.52 1.30
N ARG A 46 12.21 4.11 0.21
CA ARG A 46 11.47 5.07 -0.58
C ARG A 46 10.64 4.37 -1.64
N GLU A 47 9.44 4.87 -1.85
CA GLU A 47 8.49 4.44 -2.89
C GLU A 47 9.04 4.60 -4.32
N GLU A 48 9.98 5.51 -4.54
CA GLU A 48 10.66 5.69 -5.84
C GLU A 48 11.74 4.65 -6.12
N ALA A 49 12.16 3.87 -5.12
CA ALA A 49 13.13 2.81 -5.31
C ALA A 49 12.55 1.69 -6.21
N ALA A 50 13.43 0.99 -6.92
CA ALA A 50 13.02 -0.16 -7.72
C ALA A 50 12.27 -1.18 -6.84
N PRO A 51 11.16 -1.79 -7.32
CA PRO A 51 10.51 -2.86 -6.59
C PRO A 51 11.48 -4.03 -6.33
N GLU A 52 11.55 -4.50 -5.09
CA GLU A 52 12.41 -5.61 -4.65
C GLU A 52 11.56 -6.68 -3.92
N PRO A 53 10.64 -7.38 -4.62
CA PRO A 53 9.82 -8.40 -3.98
C PRO A 53 10.63 -9.62 -3.57
N THR A 54 10.45 -10.08 -2.33
CA THR A 54 11.14 -11.26 -1.77
C THR A 54 10.36 -12.55 -1.92
N ASN A 55 9.12 -12.49 -2.43
CA ASN A 55 8.28 -13.65 -2.68
C ASN A 55 7.35 -13.44 -3.90
N LEU A 56 6.76 -14.53 -4.40
CA LEU A 56 5.89 -14.53 -5.59
C LEU A 56 4.61 -13.69 -5.40
N TYR A 57 4.12 -13.58 -4.16
CA TYR A 57 2.97 -12.72 -3.87
C TYR A 57 3.35 -11.24 -4.08
N GLY A 58 4.48 -10.80 -3.54
CA GLY A 58 5.05 -9.47 -3.77
C GLY A 58 5.24 -9.19 -5.26
N ALA A 59 5.83 -10.13 -6.00
CA ALA A 59 6.01 -10.02 -7.45
C ALA A 59 4.67 -9.85 -8.20
N SER A 60 3.62 -10.57 -7.78
CA SER A 60 2.28 -10.40 -8.38
C SER A 60 1.70 -9.00 -8.14
N LYS A 61 2.03 -8.37 -7.00
CA LYS A 61 1.61 -6.99 -6.70
C LYS A 61 2.39 -5.96 -7.51
N VAL A 62 3.68 -6.17 -7.72
CA VAL A 62 4.50 -5.33 -8.63
C VAL A 62 3.93 -5.35 -10.05
N MET A 63 3.51 -6.51 -10.54
CA MET A 63 2.85 -6.63 -11.84
C MET A 63 1.54 -5.81 -11.88
N GLY A 64 0.73 -5.88 -10.83
CA GLY A 64 -0.48 -5.05 -10.71
C GLY A 64 -0.20 -3.54 -10.66
N GLU A 65 0.86 -3.11 -9.98
CA GLU A 65 1.34 -1.72 -10.02
C GLU A 65 1.70 -1.30 -11.44
N ALA A 66 2.43 -2.14 -12.17
CA ALA A 66 2.82 -1.88 -13.56
C ALA A 66 1.62 -1.81 -14.50
N LEU A 67 0.64 -2.73 -14.38
CA LEU A 67 -0.62 -2.65 -15.13
C LEU A 67 -1.34 -1.33 -14.86
N GLY A 68 -1.43 -0.92 -13.60
CA GLY A 68 -2.02 0.35 -13.22
C GLY A 68 -1.38 1.55 -13.92
N SER A 69 -0.06 1.54 -14.06
CA SER A 69 0.67 2.58 -14.79
C SER A 69 0.29 2.62 -16.27
N VAL A 70 0.05 1.46 -16.90
CA VAL A 70 -0.35 1.38 -18.32
C VAL A 70 -1.75 1.95 -18.52
N PHE A 71 -2.73 1.55 -17.69
CA PHE A 71 -4.09 2.11 -17.75
C PHE A 71 -4.09 3.62 -17.48
N ALA A 72 -3.27 4.07 -16.52
CA ALA A 72 -3.12 5.47 -16.24
C ALA A 72 -2.54 6.25 -17.43
N GLU A 73 -1.50 5.74 -18.07
CA GLU A 73 -0.84 6.41 -19.19
C GLU A 73 -1.73 6.52 -20.43
N ARG A 74 -2.55 5.50 -20.70
CA ARG A 74 -3.56 5.53 -21.78
C ARG A 74 -4.67 6.54 -21.56
N GLY A 75 -4.85 7.01 -20.31
CA GLY A 75 -5.92 7.92 -19.93
C GLY A 75 -7.23 7.19 -19.59
N ASP A 76 -7.20 5.86 -19.52
CA ASP A 76 -8.37 5.02 -19.26
C ASP A 76 -8.82 5.10 -17.79
N LEU A 77 -7.86 5.27 -16.86
CA LEU A 77 -8.12 5.31 -15.41
C LEU A 77 -7.13 6.21 -14.67
N SER A 78 -7.58 6.88 -13.61
CA SER A 78 -6.65 7.24 -12.52
C SER A 78 -6.36 5.98 -11.69
N VAL A 79 -5.10 5.65 -11.41
CA VAL A 79 -4.76 4.47 -10.59
C VAL A 79 -3.87 4.85 -9.42
N ILE A 80 -4.32 4.52 -8.20
CA ILE A 80 -3.55 4.76 -6.97
C ILE A 80 -3.25 3.41 -6.31
N CYS A 81 -1.97 3.07 -6.19
CA CYS A 81 -1.50 1.84 -5.58
C CYS A 81 -1.09 2.09 -4.12
N LEU A 82 -1.81 1.45 -3.20
CA LEU A 82 -1.47 1.48 -1.78
C LEU A 82 -0.65 0.23 -1.46
N ARG A 83 0.64 0.38 -1.13
CA ARG A 83 1.46 -0.71 -0.58
C ARG A 83 1.07 -0.93 0.88
N ILE A 84 0.02 -1.72 1.08
CA ILE A 84 -0.57 -1.99 2.40
C ILE A 84 0.41 -2.81 3.25
N GLY A 85 0.65 -2.31 4.46
CA GLY A 85 1.42 -2.99 5.50
C GLY A 85 0.70 -4.16 6.16
N ALA A 86 1.11 -4.48 7.38
CA ALA A 86 0.43 -5.45 8.24
C ALA A 86 -0.84 -4.83 8.84
N TYR A 87 -1.93 -4.83 8.06
CA TYR A 87 -3.25 -4.41 8.53
C TYR A 87 -3.74 -5.33 9.64
N GLN A 88 -3.84 -4.83 10.87
CA GLN A 88 -4.31 -5.56 12.05
C GLN A 88 -4.99 -4.60 13.02
N GLU A 89 -6.07 -5.04 13.67
CA GLU A 89 -6.77 -4.24 14.69
C GLU A 89 -5.88 -3.88 15.88
N ARG A 90 -4.97 -4.79 16.24
CA ARG A 90 -4.02 -4.62 17.34
C ARG A 90 -2.60 -4.59 16.79
N VAL A 91 -1.70 -3.99 17.57
CA VAL A 91 -0.26 -4.04 17.27
C VAL A 91 0.21 -5.49 17.23
N PRO A 92 0.92 -5.91 16.17
CA PRO A 92 1.46 -7.26 16.08
C PRO A 92 2.42 -7.56 17.24
N ALA A 93 2.29 -8.75 17.82
CA ALA A 93 3.29 -9.27 18.76
C ALA A 93 4.64 -9.52 18.08
N SER A 94 4.62 -9.85 16.79
CA SER A 94 5.81 -10.06 15.97
C SER A 94 6.59 -8.76 15.76
N GLU A 95 7.84 -8.73 16.20
CA GLU A 95 8.77 -7.62 15.97
C GLU A 95 9.05 -7.39 14.49
N TRP A 96 8.95 -8.44 13.66
CA TRP A 96 9.09 -8.33 12.21
C TRP A 96 7.92 -7.57 11.59
N LEU A 97 6.69 -7.83 12.03
CA LEU A 97 5.49 -7.18 11.47
C LEU A 97 5.25 -5.79 12.04
N ARG A 98 5.73 -5.51 13.25
CA ARG A 98 5.47 -4.26 13.98
C ARG A 98 5.87 -2.99 13.21
N PRO A 99 7.04 -2.90 12.54
CA PRO A 99 7.39 -1.74 11.71
C PRO A 99 6.40 -1.50 10.57
N MET A 100 5.78 -2.56 10.06
CA MET A 100 4.82 -2.53 8.94
C MET A 100 3.38 -2.38 9.38
N TRP A 101 3.10 -2.26 10.68
CA TRP A 101 1.72 -2.22 11.15
C TRP A 101 0.91 -1.09 10.53
N LEU A 102 -0.34 -1.38 10.19
CA LEU A 102 -1.31 -0.41 9.75
C LEU A 102 -2.59 -0.62 10.57
N SER A 103 -2.98 0.40 11.33
CA SER A 103 -4.24 0.35 12.08
C SER A 103 -5.46 0.50 11.16
N PRO A 104 -6.66 0.06 11.59
CA PRO A 104 -7.89 0.32 10.86
C PRO A 104 -8.18 1.82 10.65
N ARG A 105 -7.90 2.65 11.68
CA ARG A 105 -8.07 4.12 11.61
C ARG A 105 -7.20 4.72 10.52
N ASP A 106 -5.93 4.36 10.51
CA ASP A 106 -4.96 4.89 9.56
C ASP A 106 -5.17 4.36 8.14
N PHE A 107 -5.64 3.11 7.98
CA PHE A 107 -6.04 2.57 6.68
C PHE A 107 -7.24 3.33 6.11
N ASN A 108 -8.29 3.55 6.92
CA ASN A 108 -9.47 4.30 6.49
C ASN A 108 -9.09 5.73 6.06
N SER A 109 -8.17 6.37 6.79
CA SER A 109 -7.66 7.69 6.47
C SER A 109 -6.97 7.72 5.09
N ILE A 110 -5.98 6.85 4.84
CA ILE A 110 -5.28 6.85 3.54
C ILE A 110 -6.17 6.39 2.39
N ALA A 111 -7.08 5.43 2.60
CA ALA A 111 -8.01 4.98 1.59
C ALA A 111 -8.95 6.12 1.16
N ARG A 112 -9.51 6.86 2.12
CA ARG A 112 -10.32 8.06 1.84
C ARG A 112 -9.52 9.09 1.05
N LEU A 113 -8.30 9.42 1.48
CA LEU A 113 -7.45 10.38 0.77
C LEU A 113 -7.12 9.93 -0.65
N ALA A 114 -6.85 8.65 -0.88
CA ALA A 114 -6.59 8.10 -2.20
C ALA A 114 -7.82 8.19 -3.13
N ILE A 115 -9.03 8.05 -2.57
CA ILE A 115 -10.29 8.21 -3.31
C ILE A 115 -10.53 9.68 -3.66
N GLU A 116 -10.38 10.58 -2.70
CA GLU A 116 -10.82 11.97 -2.80
C GLU A 116 -9.83 12.90 -3.49
N LYS A 117 -8.52 12.61 -3.45
CA LYS A 117 -7.50 13.52 -3.98
C LYS A 117 -7.64 13.72 -5.50
N GLU A 118 -7.85 14.94 -5.95
CA GLU A 118 -8.01 15.25 -7.37
C GLU A 118 -6.67 15.42 -8.11
N GLY A 119 -6.71 15.42 -9.45
CA GLY A 119 -5.56 15.71 -10.31
C GLY A 119 -4.48 14.62 -10.39
N LEU A 120 -4.68 13.46 -9.74
CA LEU A 120 -3.73 12.36 -9.79
C LEU A 120 -4.05 11.39 -10.93
N ARG A 121 -3.06 11.10 -11.78
CA ARG A 121 -3.14 10.04 -12.81
C ARG A 121 -2.65 8.70 -12.29
N TYR A 122 -1.44 8.67 -11.73
CA TYR A 122 -0.81 7.47 -11.19
C TYR A 122 -0.03 7.79 -9.92
N LEU A 123 -0.13 6.93 -8.92
CA LEU A 123 0.60 7.10 -7.66
C LEU A 123 0.85 5.74 -7.00
N VAL A 124 2.05 5.55 -6.47
CA VAL A 124 2.38 4.45 -5.55
C VAL A 124 2.83 5.05 -4.23
N VAL A 125 2.25 4.59 -3.12
CA VAL A 125 2.61 5.04 -1.76
C VAL A 125 2.56 3.89 -0.76
N HIS A 126 3.36 3.97 0.30
CA HIS A 126 3.22 3.08 1.46
C HIS A 126 1.99 3.46 2.29
N ALA A 127 1.26 2.44 2.72
CA ALA A 127 0.14 2.56 3.66
C ALA A 127 0.53 1.82 4.95
N VAL A 128 1.14 2.57 5.87
CA VAL A 128 1.51 2.11 7.22
C VAL A 128 1.21 3.21 8.23
N SER A 129 0.98 2.82 9.49
CA SER A 129 0.90 3.76 10.60
C SER A 129 2.27 4.43 10.86
N ASN A 130 2.32 5.43 11.74
CA ASN A 130 3.51 6.23 12.04
C ASN A 130 4.52 5.48 12.94
N ASN A 131 4.88 4.25 12.56
CA ASN A 131 5.67 3.32 13.36
C ASN A 131 7.14 3.76 13.39
N TYR A 132 7.60 4.33 14.50
CA TYR A 132 9.01 4.76 14.63
C TYR A 132 9.90 3.63 15.18
N PRO A 133 11.05 3.36 14.54
CA PRO A 133 11.60 4.05 13.37
C PRO A 133 10.92 3.65 12.04
N LEU A 134 10.60 4.65 11.21
CA LEU A 134 9.88 4.47 9.94
C LEU A 134 10.73 3.74 8.89
N ARG A 135 10.50 2.43 8.74
CA ARG A 135 11.16 1.60 7.71
C ARG A 135 10.58 1.80 6.32
N MET A 136 9.31 2.16 6.23
CA MET A 136 8.65 2.52 4.98
C MET A 136 8.47 4.03 4.97
N SER A 137 8.96 4.68 3.93
CA SER A 137 8.80 6.12 3.74
C SER A 137 7.31 6.47 3.64
N LEU A 138 6.92 7.49 4.39
CA LEU A 138 5.61 8.14 4.29
C LEU A 138 5.70 9.50 3.57
N VAL A 139 6.87 9.85 3.02
CA VAL A 139 7.13 11.18 2.44
C VAL A 139 6.14 11.47 1.31
N ARG A 140 6.04 10.61 0.30
CA ARG A 140 5.12 10.85 -0.82
C ARG A 140 3.65 10.72 -0.44
N ALA A 141 3.31 9.86 0.52
CA ALA A 141 1.96 9.79 1.06
C ALA A 141 1.56 11.11 1.72
N ARG A 142 2.47 11.72 2.49
CA ARG A 142 2.29 13.04 3.12
C ARG A 142 2.18 14.14 2.07
N GLU A 143 3.15 14.23 1.16
CA GLU A 143 3.25 15.31 0.19
C GLU A 143 2.11 15.30 -0.84
N VAL A 144 1.77 14.12 -1.36
CA VAL A 144 0.79 14.00 -2.45
C VAL A 144 -0.63 13.84 -1.91
N LEU A 145 -0.85 12.95 -0.95
CA LEU A 145 -2.19 12.66 -0.43
C LEU A 145 -2.56 13.50 0.81
N GLY A 146 -1.59 14.12 1.49
CA GLY A 146 -1.84 14.75 2.79
C GLY A 146 -1.98 13.74 3.92
N TYR A 147 -1.41 12.53 3.76
CA TYR A 147 -1.59 11.46 4.74
C TYR A 147 -0.82 11.72 6.04
N ALA A 148 -1.54 11.82 7.15
CA ALA A 148 -0.99 12.00 8.48
C ALA A 148 -1.50 10.88 9.41
N PRO A 149 -0.84 9.71 9.46
CA PRO A 149 -1.24 8.61 10.34
C PRO A 149 -1.09 9.00 11.81
N GLU A 150 -2.06 8.59 12.62
CA GLU A 150 -2.16 8.94 14.04
C GLU A 150 -1.67 7.80 14.94
N ASP A 151 -1.74 6.55 14.49
CA ASP A 151 -1.29 5.40 15.26
C ASP A 151 0.22 5.18 15.12
N ASN A 152 0.83 4.59 16.14
CA ASN A 152 2.24 4.21 16.14
C ASN A 152 2.40 2.95 16.98
N ALA A 153 2.87 1.86 16.37
CA ALA A 153 3.04 0.56 17.02
C ALA A 153 3.95 0.54 18.28
N TYR A 154 4.73 1.60 18.49
CA TYR A 154 5.68 1.73 19.60
C TYR A 154 5.28 2.80 20.62
N ALA A 155 4.10 3.42 20.47
CA ALA A 155 3.60 4.37 21.45
C ALA A 155 3.14 3.64 22.74
N PRO A 156 3.19 4.29 23.91
CA PRO A 156 2.82 3.66 25.18
C PRO A 156 1.31 3.38 25.32
N ASN A 157 0.44 4.04 24.55
CA ASN A 157 -1.03 3.95 24.68
C ASN A 157 -1.69 3.55 23.35
N VAL A 158 -1.23 2.49 22.69
CA VAL A 158 -1.87 2.02 21.45
C VAL A 158 -3.10 1.18 21.79
N PRO A 159 -4.25 1.38 21.13
CA PRO A 159 -5.41 0.52 21.32
C PRO A 159 -5.05 -0.97 21.18
N GLY A 160 -5.35 -1.76 22.22
CA GLY A 160 -5.16 -3.21 22.20
C GLY A 160 -3.78 -3.73 22.65
N THR A 161 -2.90 -2.88 23.19
CA THR A 161 -1.79 -3.37 24.02
C THR A 161 -2.38 -3.94 25.33
N PRO A 162 -2.08 -5.19 25.72
CA PRO A 162 -2.43 -5.64 27.05
C PRO A 162 -1.80 -4.69 28.07
N SER A 163 -2.59 -4.28 29.07
CA SER A 163 -2.02 -3.60 30.25
C SER A 163 -0.90 -4.48 30.83
N PRO A 164 0.16 -3.86 31.35
CA PRO A 164 1.27 -4.60 31.96
C PRO A 164 0.80 -5.56 33.06
#